data_AF-A0A402DHE3-F1
#
_entry.id   AF-A0A402DHE3-F1
#
_cell.length_a   1.000
_cell.length_b   1.000
_cell.length_c   1.000
_cell.angle_alpha   90.00
_cell.angle_beta   90.00
_cell.angle_gamma   90.00
#
_symmetry.space_group_name_H-M   'P 1'
#
loop_
_entity.id
_entity.type
_entity.pdbx_description
1 polymer ?
#
loop_
_entity_poly.entity_id
_entity_poly.type
_entity_poly.pdbx_seq_one_letter_code
_entity_poly.pdbx_strand_id
1 'polypeptide(L)'
;MLVVHNEKILDFIKYRYSLGELQRLSAFLSENDVLRFPHLENGLFPAALVSNETEYTGYANVWLRDNVYLAYSHYIIGQTAIAVKNIQTWLF
;
A
#
# COMPACT_ATOMS: atom_id res chain seq x y z
N MET A 1 -6.85 20.58 14.76
CA MET A 1 -8.08 19.76 14.88
C MET A 1 -7.83 18.46 14.14
N LEU A 2 -7.96 17.31 14.79
CA LEU A 2 -7.81 16.03 14.12
C LEU A 2 -9.11 15.75 13.33
N VAL A 3 -9.01 15.60 12.02
CA VAL A 3 -10.13 15.20 11.16
C VAL A 3 -9.98 13.72 10.85
N VAL A 4 -10.95 12.92 11.27
CA VAL A 4 -10.97 11.47 11.03
C VAL A 4 -12.23 11.12 10.25
N HIS A 5 -12.05 10.62 9.03
CA HIS A 5 -13.14 10.26 8.13
C HIS A 5 -13.71 8.87 8.39
N ASN A 6 -12.98 8.01 9.11
CA ASN A 6 -13.43 6.69 9.52
C ASN A 6 -13.23 6.55 11.03
N GLU A 7 -14.33 6.67 11.78
CA GLU A 7 -14.31 6.67 13.25
C GLU A 7 -13.69 5.41 13.85
N LYS A 8 -13.74 4.26 13.16
CA LYS A 8 -13.10 3.02 13.61
C LYS A 8 -11.58 3.15 13.75
N ILE A 9 -10.95 4.10 13.05
CA ILE A 9 -9.51 4.36 13.14
C ILE A 9 -9.14 4.96 14.50
N LEU A 10 -10.07 5.65 15.17
CA LEU A 10 -9.80 6.28 16.48
C LEU A 10 -9.32 5.26 17.53
N ASP A 11 -9.85 4.04 17.51
CA ASP A 11 -9.46 2.95 18.43
C ASP A 11 -7.99 2.51 18.25
N PHE A 12 -7.43 2.79 17.08
CA PHE A 12 -6.07 2.42 16.71
C PHE A 12 -5.07 3.57 16.85
N ILE A 13 -5.48 4.83 17.04
CA ILE A 13 -4.55 5.96 17.19
C ILE A 13 -4.02 6.00 18.63
N LYS A 14 -2.76 5.56 18.81
CA LYS A 14 -2.10 5.50 20.13
C LYS A 14 -0.72 6.15 20.12
N TYR A 15 -0.32 6.71 21.26
CA TYR A 15 1.02 7.27 21.44
C TYR A 15 2.11 6.18 21.50
N ARG A 16 1.76 4.99 22.02
CA ARG A 16 2.61 3.81 22.07
C ARG A 16 1.79 2.58 21.76
N TYR A 17 2.44 1.60 21.13
CA TYR A 17 1.83 0.32 20.79
C TYR A 17 2.61 -0.81 21.46
N SER A 18 1.87 -1.75 22.05
CA SER A 18 2.33 -3.08 22.39
C SER A 18 2.27 -4.00 21.16
N LEU A 19 2.93 -5.15 21.24
CA LEU A 19 2.90 -6.15 20.17
C LEU A 19 1.47 -6.61 19.85
N GLY A 20 0.64 -6.86 20.87
CA GLY A 20 -0.75 -7.29 20.67
C GLY A 20 -1.60 -6.22 19.98
N GLU A 21 -1.34 -4.93 20.25
CA GLU A 21 -2.01 -3.83 19.56
C GLU A 21 -1.58 -3.71 18.09
N LEU A 22 -0.29 -3.92 17.79
CA LEU A 22 0.20 -3.96 16.41
C LEU A 22 -0.38 -5.14 15.63
N GLN A 23 -0.50 -6.32 16.25
CA GLN A 23 -1.14 -7.47 15.64
C GLN A 23 -2.61 -7.21 15.34
N ARG A 24 -3.33 -6.57 16.28
CA ARG A 24 -4.74 -6.18 16.07
C ARG A 24 -4.90 -5.14 14.97
N LEU A 25 -4.02 -4.14 14.91
CA LEU A 25 -4.00 -3.15 13.84
C LEU A 25 -3.71 -3.81 12.49
N SER A 26 -2.71 -4.68 12.42
CA SER A 26 -2.39 -5.42 11.20
C SER A 26 -3.58 -6.23 10.71
N ALA A 27 -4.26 -6.96 11.60
CA ALA A 27 -5.46 -7.72 11.26
C ALA A 27 -6.58 -6.81 10.72
N PHE A 28 -6.86 -5.69 11.41
CA PHE A 28 -7.86 -4.72 10.96
C PHE A 28 -7.54 -4.16 9.56
N LEU A 29 -6.28 -3.79 9.29
CA LEU A 29 -5.87 -3.30 7.97
C LEU A 29 -5.98 -4.37 6.89
N SER A 30 -5.61 -5.62 7.20
CA SER A 30 -5.73 -6.76 6.29
C SER A 30 -7.19 -7.12 5.98
N GLU A 31 -8.06 -7.15 6.99
CA GLU A 31 -9.50 -7.43 6.83
C GLU A 31 -10.22 -6.39 5.97
N ASN A 32 -9.69 -5.17 5.89
CA ASN A 32 -10.21 -4.09 5.07
C ASN A 32 -9.43 -3.88 3.76
N ASP A 33 -8.62 -4.86 3.34
CA ASP A 33 -7.83 -4.84 2.10
C ASP A 33 -6.88 -3.62 1.95
N VAL A 34 -6.55 -2.93 3.05
CA VAL A 34 -5.76 -1.68 3.00
C VAL A 34 -4.32 -1.94 2.52
N LEU A 35 -3.80 -3.14 2.78
CA LEU A 35 -2.45 -3.56 2.39
C LEU A 35 -2.44 -4.36 1.08
N ARG A 36 -3.57 -4.40 0.36
CA ARG A 36 -3.64 -4.97 -0.98
C ARG A 36 -3.38 -3.85 -1.99
N PHE A 37 -2.27 -3.96 -2.72
CA PHE A 37 -1.88 -2.98 -3.73
C PHE A 37 -2.24 -3.51 -5.12
N PRO A 38 -3.26 -2.98 -5.80
CA PRO A 38 -3.56 -3.38 -7.17
C PRO A 38 -2.41 -3.03 -8.10
N HIS A 39 -2.11 -3.94 -9.01
CA HIS A 39 -1.04 -3.77 -9.99
C HIS A 39 -1.55 -4.11 -11.39
N LEU A 40 -0.86 -3.58 -12.38
CA LEU A 40 -1.04 -3.91 -13.78
C LEU A 40 -0.60 -5.36 -14.05
N GLU A 41 -1.03 -5.93 -15.17
CA GLU A 41 -0.68 -7.32 -15.53
C GLU A 41 0.83 -7.54 -15.67
N ASN A 42 1.56 -6.51 -16.07
CA ASN A 42 3.03 -6.51 -16.16
C ASN A 42 3.73 -6.38 -14.80
N GLY A 43 2.99 -6.24 -13.70
CA GLY A 43 3.54 -6.16 -12.34
C GLY A 43 3.93 -4.76 -11.87
N LEU A 44 3.62 -3.70 -12.64
CA LEU A 44 3.79 -2.31 -12.20
C LEU A 44 2.61 -1.85 -11.34
N PHE A 45 2.91 -1.00 -10.37
CA PHE A 45 1.92 -0.40 -9.47
C PHE A 45 1.70 1.07 -9.83
N PRO A 46 0.43 1.52 -9.98
CA PRO A 46 0.14 2.94 -10.02
C PRO A 46 0.43 3.57 -8.64
N ALA A 47 0.62 4.90 -8.59
CA ALA A 47 0.86 5.60 -7.33
C ALA A 47 -0.35 5.56 -6.38
N ALA A 48 -1.57 5.58 -6.93
CA ALA A 48 -2.79 5.43 -6.16
C ALA A 48 -3.92 4.80 -7.00
N LEU A 49 -4.91 4.24 -6.31
CA LEU A 49 -6.23 4.02 -6.89
C LEU A 49 -6.93 5.37 -7.02
N VAL A 50 -7.24 5.76 -8.25
CA VAL A 50 -7.96 7.00 -8.54
C VAL A 50 -9.42 6.69 -8.88
N SER A 51 -10.30 7.59 -8.48
CA SER A 51 -11.66 7.73 -8.98
C SER A 51 -11.71 8.78 -10.10
N ASN A 52 -12.83 8.90 -10.79
CA ASN A 52 -13.07 9.97 -11.78
C ASN A 52 -12.80 11.36 -11.19
N GLU A 53 -13.04 11.56 -9.89
CA GLU A 53 -12.83 12.83 -9.19
C GLU A 53 -11.34 13.13 -8.93
N THR A 54 -10.47 12.13 -9.00
CA THR A 54 -9.03 12.24 -8.67
C THR A 54 -8.12 11.95 -9.86
N GLU A 55 -8.68 11.69 -11.04
CA GLU A 55 -7.93 11.40 -12.27
C GLU A 55 -6.95 12.52 -12.66
N TYR A 56 -7.34 13.79 -12.43
CA TYR A 56 -6.52 14.96 -12.73
C TYR A 56 -5.17 15.00 -11.99
N THR A 57 -5.03 14.25 -10.90
CA THR A 57 -3.79 14.21 -10.10
C THR A 57 -2.66 13.47 -10.81
N GLY A 58 -2.98 12.64 -11.81
CA GLY A 58 -2.00 11.79 -12.48
C GLY A 58 -1.48 10.63 -11.62
N TYR A 59 -2.09 10.35 -10.45
CA TYR A 59 -1.65 9.24 -9.58
C TYR A 59 -2.05 7.85 -10.09
N ALA A 60 -2.85 7.79 -11.16
CA ALA A 60 -3.02 6.57 -11.94
C ALA A 60 -1.72 6.13 -12.65
N ASN A 61 -0.75 7.03 -12.82
CA ASN A 61 0.51 6.72 -13.47
C ASN A 61 1.44 5.89 -12.59
N VAL A 62 2.35 5.18 -13.25
CA VAL A 62 3.40 4.40 -12.60
C VAL A 62 4.62 5.29 -12.37
N TRP A 63 5.09 5.34 -11.12
CA TRP A 63 6.30 6.06 -10.74
C TRP A 63 7.39 5.09 -10.28
N LEU A 64 8.60 5.28 -10.81
CA LEU A 64 9.75 4.43 -10.49
C LEU A 64 10.02 4.36 -8.98
N ARG A 65 10.04 5.52 -8.32
CA ARG A 65 10.26 5.62 -6.86
C ARG A 65 9.27 4.74 -6.10
N ASP A 66 7.99 4.88 -6.38
CA ASP A 66 6.91 4.21 -5.66
C ASP A 66 7.00 2.69 -5.87
N ASN A 67 7.33 2.27 -7.09
CA ASN A 67 7.51 0.85 -7.44
C ASN A 67 8.75 0.24 -6.78
N VAL A 68 9.88 0.95 -6.71
CA VAL A 68 11.08 0.48 -6.00
C VAL A 68 10.77 0.23 -4.52
N TYR A 69 10.06 1.14 -3.86
CA TYR A 69 9.67 0.95 -2.45
C TYR A 69 8.65 -0.17 -2.26
N LEU A 70 7.70 -0.34 -3.19
CA LEU A 70 6.75 -1.46 -3.15
C LEU A 70 7.45 -2.79 -3.37
N ALA A 71 8.34 -2.90 -4.36
CA ALA A 71 9.12 -4.12 -4.59
C ALA A 71 9.97 -4.48 -3.37
N TYR A 72 10.67 -3.50 -2.80
CA TYR A 72 11.44 -3.70 -1.57
C TYR A 72 10.56 -4.18 -0.40
N SER A 73 9.39 -3.54 -0.20
CA SER A 73 8.47 -3.92 0.88
C SER A 73 7.95 -5.35 0.69
N HIS A 74 7.54 -5.71 -0.53
CA HIS A 74 7.11 -7.08 -0.87
C HIS A 74 8.22 -8.09 -0.64
N TYR A 75 9.47 -7.75 -0.98
CA TYR A 75 10.63 -8.60 -0.72
C TYR A 75 10.84 -8.84 0.79
N ILE A 76 10.80 -7.78 1.61
CA ILE A 76 11.00 -7.88 3.07
C ILE A 76 9.92 -8.74 3.75
N ILE A 77 8.68 -8.71 3.26
CA ILE A 77 7.59 -9.53 3.80
C ILE A 77 7.48 -10.93 3.15
N GLY A 78 8.47 -11.34 2.35
CA GLY A 78 8.54 -12.68 1.75
C GLY A 78 7.71 -12.88 0.48
N GLN A 79 7.10 -11.82 -0.07
CA GLN A 79 6.38 -11.83 -1.34
C GLN A 79 7.32 -11.63 -2.53
N THR A 80 8.39 -12.42 -2.58
CA THR A 80 9.52 -12.26 -3.51
C THR A 80 9.09 -12.31 -4.99
N ALA A 81 8.13 -13.16 -5.34
CA ALA A 81 7.65 -13.26 -6.73
C ALA A 81 7.07 -11.94 -7.26
N ILE A 82 6.33 -11.20 -6.41
CA ILE A 82 5.76 -9.90 -6.75
C ILE A 82 6.88 -8.87 -6.92
N ALA A 83 7.83 -8.84 -5.99
CA ALA A 83 8.99 -7.94 -6.04
C ALA A 83 9.83 -8.15 -7.32
N VAL A 84 10.13 -9.40 -7.67
CA VAL A 84 10.90 -9.74 -8.87
C VAL A 84 10.18 -9.30 -10.14
N LYS A 85 8.88 -9.63 -10.26
CA LYS A 85 8.09 -9.24 -11.43
C LYS A 85 8.06 -7.71 -11.60
N ASN A 86 7.92 -6.95 -10.53
CA ASN A 86 7.92 -5.50 -10.57
C ASN A 86 9.23 -4.92 -11.12
N ILE A 87 10.37 -5.35 -10.57
CA ILE A 87 11.68 -4.82 -10.95
C ILE A 87 12.08 -5.26 -12.36
N GLN A 88 11.74 -6.48 -12.78
CA GLN A 88 12.04 -6.98 -14.12
C GLN A 88 11.41 -6.11 -15.21
N THR A 89 10.17 -5.66 -15.02
CA THR A 89 9.47 -4.79 -15.98
C THR A 89 10.11 -3.41 -16.17
N TRP A 90 11.00 -2.98 -15.27
CA TRP A 90 11.77 -1.73 -15.46
C TRP A 90 13.09 -1.94 -16.21
N LEU A 91 13.58 -3.17 -16.27
CA LEU A 91 14.89 -3.51 -16.86
C LEU A 91 14.78 -3.97 -18.32
N PHE A 92 13.57 -4.31 -18.78
CA PHE A 92 13.25 -4.80 -20.12
C PHE A 92 12.04 -4.06 -20.69
#